data_AF-A0A2H6EQH6-F1
#
_entry.id   AF-A0A2H6EQH6-F1
#
_cell.length_a   1.000
_cell.length_b   1.000
_cell.length_c   1.000
_cell.angle_alpha   90.00
_cell.angle_beta   90.00
_cell.angle_gamma   90.00
#
_symmetry.space_group_name_H-M   'P 1'
#
loop_
_entity.id
_entity.type
_entity.pdbx_description
1 polymer ?
#
loop_
_entity_poly.entity_id
_entity_poly.type
_entity_poly.pdbx_seq_one_letter_code
_entity_poly.pdbx_strand_id
1 'polypeptide(L)'
;MINTDSYEKLKQWIPSVLLLPIAFLLVINHGKFIFILDHLNLLFHEGGHGIFRIFGKFIYTAGGSLMQIIIPSLFIYYFLSNKKRIGAQISLFYLAENLMNIGVYAADARARKLPLLGGNKVYHDWHYLLNKLGILDYCQAVGFLFFYSAIAVLIIGIIIPLVIKNYKESDIEMNL
;
A
#
# COMPACT_ATOMS: atom_id res chain seq x y z
N MET A 1 29.35 -2.13 29.93
CA MET A 1 29.65 -2.15 28.48
C MET A 1 28.50 -2.84 27.77
N ILE A 2 27.73 -2.12 26.95
CA ILE A 2 26.71 -2.75 26.11
C ILE A 2 27.47 -3.58 25.06
N ASN A 3 27.16 -4.88 24.98
CA ASN A 3 27.70 -5.75 23.93
C ASN A 3 27.36 -5.14 22.56
N THR A 4 28.36 -4.83 21.75
CA THR A 4 28.21 -4.17 20.44
C THR A 4 27.27 -4.95 19.51
N ASP A 5 27.19 -6.27 19.65
CA ASP A 5 26.26 -7.12 18.89
C ASP A 5 24.79 -6.91 19.29
N SER A 6 24.52 -6.67 20.58
CA SER A 6 23.18 -6.35 21.08
C SER A 6 22.75 -4.94 20.64
N TYR A 7 23.69 -4.00 20.58
CA TYR A 7 23.42 -2.63 20.13
C TYR A 7 23.01 -2.58 18.66
N GLU A 8 23.73 -3.26 17.77
CA GLU A 8 23.40 -3.31 16.34
C GLU A 8 22.05 -4.02 16.08
N LYS A 9 21.75 -5.08 16.86
CA LYS A 9 20.45 -5.75 16.82
C LYS A 9 19.30 -4.87 17.29
N LEU A 10 19.53 -3.87 18.14
CA LEU A 10 18.50 -2.91 18.55
C LEU A 10 18.34 -1.78 17.53
N LYS A 11 19.46 -1.28 16.98
CA LYS A 11 19.49 -0.19 15.99
C LYS A 11 18.66 -0.50 14.74
N GLN A 12 18.56 -1.78 14.36
CA GLN A 12 17.75 -2.19 13.21
C GLN A 12 16.24 -1.94 13.38
N TRP A 13 15.75 -1.85 14.62
CA TRP A 13 14.34 -1.65 14.94
C TRP A 13 13.92 -0.18 15.03
N ILE A 14 14.88 0.76 15.05
CA ILE A 14 14.59 2.20 15.17
C ILE A 14 13.55 2.66 14.13
N PRO A 15 13.67 2.32 12.82
CA PRO A 15 12.66 2.72 11.85
C PRO A 15 11.27 2.13 12.15
N SER A 16 11.19 0.86 12.58
CA SER A 16 9.92 0.24 12.94
C SER A 16 9.26 0.97 14.12
N VAL A 17 10.02 1.33 15.14
CA VAL A 17 9.52 2.10 16.30
C VAL A 17 8.98 3.46 15.87
N LEU A 18 9.69 4.16 14.97
CA LEU A 18 9.24 5.45 14.43
C LEU A 18 8.01 5.32 13.52
N LEU A 19 7.84 4.17 12.85
CA LEU A 19 6.70 3.89 11.98
C LEU A 19 5.46 3.41 12.75
N LEU A 20 5.58 2.91 13.98
CA LEU A 20 4.43 2.45 14.78
C LEU A 20 3.34 3.51 14.97
N PRO A 21 3.66 4.77 15.34
CA PRO A 21 2.65 5.84 15.40
C PRO A 21 1.97 6.08 14.05
N ILE A 22 2.71 6.02 12.95
CA ILE A 22 2.16 6.19 11.60
C ILE A 22 1.20 5.05 11.27
N ALA A 23 1.57 3.80 11.55
CA ALA A 23 0.68 2.65 11.35
C ALA A 23 -0.61 2.82 12.15
N PHE A 24 -0.51 3.24 13.42
CA PHE A 24 -1.66 3.51 14.27
C PHE A 24 -2.54 4.62 13.67
N LEU A 25 -1.94 5.74 13.24
CA LEU A 25 -2.66 6.86 12.61
C LEU A 25 -3.40 6.43 11.34
N LEU A 26 -2.79 5.59 10.49
CA LEU A 26 -3.45 5.06 9.29
C LEU A 26 -4.64 4.16 9.66
N VAL A 27 -4.48 3.28 10.65
CA VAL A 27 -5.56 2.39 11.11
C VAL A 27 -6.75 3.18 11.64
N ILE A 28 -6.52 4.20 12.50
CA ILE A 28 -7.62 5.03 13.04
C ILE A 28 -8.22 5.97 11.99
N ASN A 29 -7.46 6.33 10.96
CA ASN A 29 -7.95 7.12 9.84
C ASN A 29 -9.00 6.32 9.03
N HIS A 30 -8.90 4.99 9.00
CA HIS A 30 -9.84 4.09 8.31
C HIS A 30 -9.99 4.39 6.81
N GLY A 31 -8.93 4.85 6.15
CA GLY A 31 -8.94 5.20 4.72
C GLY A 31 -9.68 6.51 4.40
N LYS A 32 -9.91 7.38 5.38
CA LYS A 32 -10.35 8.75 5.14
C LYS A 32 -9.29 9.53 4.38
N PHE A 33 -9.76 10.35 3.44
CA PHE A 33 -8.92 11.06 2.49
C PHE A 33 -7.74 11.80 3.13
N ILE A 34 -6.52 11.41 2.78
CA ILE A 34 -5.26 12.05 3.15
C ILE A 34 -4.81 12.89 1.96
N PHE A 35 -4.87 14.22 2.11
CA PHE A 35 -4.74 15.16 0.99
C PHE A 35 -3.58 14.85 0.03
N ILE A 36 -2.36 14.67 0.53
CA ILE A 36 -1.21 14.48 -0.37
C ILE A 36 -1.18 13.06 -0.96
N LEU A 37 -1.40 12.04 -0.13
CA LEU A 37 -1.29 10.64 -0.55
C LEU A 37 -2.41 10.27 -1.53
N ASP A 38 -3.64 10.69 -1.24
CA ASP A 38 -4.77 10.26 -2.06
C ASP A 38 -4.89 11.00 -3.38
N HIS A 39 -4.38 12.23 -3.50
CA HIS A 39 -4.21 12.85 -4.83
C HIS A 39 -3.17 12.10 -5.67
N LEU A 40 -2.08 11.62 -5.06
CA LEU A 40 -1.09 10.81 -5.75
C LEU A 40 -1.66 9.42 -6.13
N ASN A 41 -2.38 8.79 -5.22
CA ASN A 41 -3.06 7.52 -5.46
C ASN A 41 -4.09 7.64 -6.59
N LEU A 42 -4.84 8.74 -6.62
CA LEU A 42 -5.79 9.05 -7.69
C LEU A 42 -5.08 9.24 -9.04
N LEU A 43 -3.92 9.92 -9.08
CA LEU A 43 -3.13 10.02 -10.30
C LEU A 43 -2.76 8.63 -10.84
N PHE A 44 -2.29 7.72 -9.97
CA PHE A 44 -1.98 6.35 -10.37
C PHE A 44 -3.23 5.56 -10.77
N HIS A 45 -4.36 5.79 -10.10
CA HIS A 45 -5.65 5.18 -10.42
C HIS A 45 -6.09 5.54 -11.85
N GLU A 46 -6.14 6.84 -12.17
CA GLU A 46 -6.53 7.29 -13.51
C GLU A 46 -5.54 6.83 -14.59
N GLY A 47 -4.23 6.86 -14.28
CA GLY A 47 -3.19 6.31 -15.16
C GLY A 47 -3.35 4.81 -15.41
N GLY A 48 -3.80 4.07 -14.40
CA GLY A 48 -4.11 2.65 -14.48
C GLY A 48 -5.15 2.34 -15.53
N HIS A 49 -6.27 3.08 -15.55
CA HIS A 49 -7.27 2.93 -16.62
C HIS A 49 -6.64 3.10 -18.02
N GLY A 50 -5.77 4.10 -18.20
CA GLY A 50 -5.05 4.31 -19.46
C GLY A 50 -4.21 3.10 -19.89
N ILE A 51 -3.41 2.57 -18.96
CA ILE A 51 -2.51 1.41 -19.19
C ILE A 51 -3.32 0.14 -19.51
N PHE A 52 -4.43 -0.07 -18.80
CA PHE A 52 -5.24 -1.29 -18.92
C PHE A 52 -6.34 -1.22 -19.99
N ARG A 53 -6.41 -0.13 -20.77
CA ARG A 53 -7.45 0.09 -21.79
C ARG A 53 -7.57 -1.01 -22.83
N ILE A 54 -6.47 -1.67 -23.18
CA ILE A 54 -6.44 -2.68 -24.24
C ILE A 54 -7.00 -4.05 -23.82
N PHE A 55 -7.23 -4.27 -22.52
CA PHE A 55 -7.62 -5.59 -21.97
C PHE A 55 -9.14 -5.77 -21.82
N GLY A 56 -9.93 -4.94 -22.50
CA GLY A 56 -11.39 -4.95 -22.42
C GLY A 56 -11.94 -4.28 -21.15
N LYS A 57 -13.26 -4.08 -21.12
CA LYS A 57 -13.90 -3.20 -20.13
C LYS A 57 -13.64 -3.61 -18.68
N PHE A 58 -13.70 -4.91 -18.36
CA PHE A 58 -13.51 -5.37 -16.99
C PHE A 58 -12.12 -5.05 -16.44
N ILE A 59 -11.07 -5.39 -17.18
CA ILE A 59 -9.69 -5.13 -16.77
C ILE A 59 -9.37 -3.65 -16.84
N TYR A 60 -9.89 -2.92 -17.82
CA TYR A 60 -9.83 -1.47 -17.87
C TYR A 60 -10.38 -0.83 -16.58
N THR A 61 -11.59 -1.22 -16.14
CA THR A 61 -12.21 -0.72 -14.91
C THR A 61 -11.43 -1.12 -13.67
N ALA A 62 -10.93 -2.35 -13.60
CA ALA A 62 -10.06 -2.77 -12.49
C ALA A 62 -8.69 -2.05 -12.51
N GLY A 63 -8.29 -1.53 -13.67
CA GLY A 63 -6.98 -0.96 -13.94
C GLY A 63 -6.54 0.12 -12.97
N GLY A 64 -7.47 0.95 -12.49
CA GLY A 64 -7.15 1.99 -11.52
C GLY A 64 -6.67 1.43 -10.18
N SER A 65 -7.47 0.58 -9.53
CA SER A 65 -7.06 -0.08 -8.29
C SER A 65 -5.90 -1.06 -8.49
N LEU A 66 -5.75 -1.67 -9.68
CA LEU A 66 -4.58 -2.48 -10.00
C LEU A 66 -3.30 -1.64 -9.99
N MET A 67 -3.30 -0.45 -10.58
CA MET A 67 -2.12 0.41 -10.61
C MET A 67 -1.74 0.95 -9.22
N GLN A 68 -2.74 1.27 -8.39
CA GLN A 68 -2.54 1.61 -6.97
C GLN A 68 -1.83 0.50 -6.18
N ILE A 69 -1.97 -0.77 -6.57
CA ILE A 69 -1.26 -1.90 -5.96
C ILE A 69 0.10 -2.14 -6.62
N ILE A 70 0.16 -2.09 -7.95
CA ILE A 70 1.37 -2.41 -8.73
C ILE A 70 2.52 -1.47 -8.38
N ILE A 71 2.28 -0.15 -8.35
CA ILE A 71 3.34 0.85 -8.11
C ILE A 71 4.05 0.64 -6.77
N PRO A 72 3.37 0.62 -5.61
CA PRO A 72 4.04 0.35 -4.34
C PRO A 72 4.66 -1.06 -4.30
N SER A 73 4.05 -2.06 -4.96
CA SER A 73 4.62 -3.41 -5.05
C SER A 73 5.97 -3.44 -5.80
N LEU A 74 6.13 -2.63 -6.86
CA LEU A 74 7.41 -2.48 -7.56
C LEU A 74 8.48 -1.85 -6.66
N PHE A 75 8.12 -0.85 -5.84
CA PHE A 75 9.05 -0.27 -4.87
C PHE A 75 9.43 -1.27 -3.77
N ILE A 76 8.46 -2.04 -3.26
CA ILE A 76 8.72 -3.13 -2.31
C ILE A 76 9.72 -4.11 -2.93
N TYR A 77 9.45 -4.61 -4.14
CA TYR A 77 10.34 -5.53 -4.84
C TYR A 77 11.76 -4.96 -5.01
N TYR A 78 11.87 -3.71 -5.46
CA TYR A 78 13.15 -3.05 -5.64
C TYR A 78 13.94 -2.95 -4.33
N PHE A 79 13.33 -2.44 -3.25
CA PHE A 79 14.02 -2.25 -1.99
C PHE A 79 14.35 -3.57 -1.28
N LEU A 80 13.48 -4.58 -1.37
CA LEU A 80 13.77 -5.92 -0.86
C LEU A 80 14.95 -6.56 -1.61
N SER A 81 14.95 -6.49 -2.95
CA SER A 81 16.02 -7.05 -3.80
C SER A 81 17.37 -6.39 -3.52
N ASN A 82 17.37 -5.11 -3.17
CA ASN A 82 18.57 -4.35 -2.82
C ASN A 82 18.89 -4.37 -1.31
N LYS A 83 18.19 -5.18 -0.51
CA LYS A 83 18.36 -5.27 0.96
C LYS A 83 18.25 -3.91 1.67
N LYS A 84 17.49 -2.98 1.10
CA LYS A 84 17.26 -1.63 1.64
C LYS A 84 16.03 -1.62 2.54
N ARG A 85 16.27 -1.91 3.83
CA ARG A 85 15.21 -2.10 4.83
C ARG A 85 14.21 -0.94 4.91
N ILE A 86 14.71 0.28 5.12
CA ILE A 86 13.84 1.46 5.34
C ILE A 86 12.93 1.70 4.14
N GLY A 87 13.47 1.62 2.92
CA GLY A 87 12.69 1.76 1.69
C GLY A 87 11.58 0.72 1.60
N ALA A 88 11.88 -0.55 1.90
CA ALA A 88 10.86 -1.61 1.91
C ALA A 88 9.74 -1.34 2.93
N GLN A 89 10.07 -0.85 4.13
CA GLN A 89 9.08 -0.51 5.16
C GLN A 89 8.16 0.63 4.70
N ILE A 90 8.74 1.71 4.17
CA ILE A 90 7.97 2.86 3.66
C ILE A 90 7.06 2.42 2.50
N SER A 91 7.56 1.60 1.58
CA SER A 91 6.76 1.10 0.45
C SER A 91 5.64 0.15 0.87
N LEU A 92 5.86 -0.68 1.91
CA LEU A 92 4.81 -1.50 2.52
C LEU A 92 3.73 -0.62 3.16
N PHE A 93 4.11 0.45 3.86
CA PHE A 93 3.16 1.40 4.43
C PHE A 93 2.36 2.11 3.34
N TYR A 94 3.02 2.47 2.24
CA TYR A 94 2.33 3.08 1.10
C TYR A 94 1.37 2.11 0.41
N LEU A 95 1.71 0.82 0.30
CA LEU A 95 0.79 -0.21 -0.17
C LEU A 95 -0.41 -0.35 0.77
N ALA A 96 -0.18 -0.39 2.09
CA ALA A 96 -1.26 -0.50 3.07
C ALA A 96 -2.23 0.68 2.98
N GLU A 97 -1.72 1.90 2.85
CA GLU A 97 -2.55 3.10 2.67
C GLU A 97 -3.38 3.03 1.38
N ASN A 98 -2.79 2.58 0.26
CA ASN A 98 -3.53 2.33 -0.98
C ASN A 98 -4.63 1.27 -0.81
N LEU A 99 -4.36 0.19 -0.07
CA LEU A 99 -5.38 -0.84 0.21
C LEU A 99 -6.53 -0.26 1.06
N MET A 100 -6.25 0.60 2.05
CA MET A 100 -7.30 1.28 2.82
C MET A 100 -8.13 2.22 1.94
N ASN A 101 -7.48 3.01 1.07
CA ASN A 101 -8.13 3.88 0.09
C ASN A 101 -9.06 3.08 -0.85
N ILE A 102 -8.55 2.00 -1.44
CA ILE A 102 -9.33 1.08 -2.30
C ILE A 102 -10.49 0.46 -1.50
N GLY A 103 -10.27 0.09 -0.24
CA GLY A 103 -11.29 -0.49 0.62
C GLY A 103 -12.48 0.45 0.84
N VAL A 104 -12.23 1.74 1.07
CA VAL A 104 -13.29 2.76 1.17
C VAL A 104 -14.02 2.92 -0.15
N TYR A 105 -13.30 2.96 -1.28
CA TYR A 105 -13.90 3.05 -2.60
C TYR A 105 -14.77 1.82 -2.94
N ALA A 106 -14.29 0.61 -2.61
CA ALA A 106 -15.03 -0.63 -2.82
C ALA A 106 -16.28 -0.71 -1.93
N ALA A 107 -16.19 -0.28 -0.68
CA ALA A 107 -17.33 -0.27 0.25
C ALA A 107 -18.45 0.66 -0.21
N ASP A 108 -18.12 1.78 -0.86
CA ASP A 108 -19.07 2.75 -1.39
C ASP A 108 -19.80 2.27 -2.66
N ALA A 109 -19.41 1.14 -3.27
CA ALA A 109 -19.90 0.70 -4.59
C ALA A 109 -21.43 0.69 -4.75
N ARG A 110 -22.21 0.42 -3.70
CA ARG A 110 -23.68 0.52 -3.76
C ARG A 110 -24.19 1.94 -3.60
N ALA A 111 -23.66 2.66 -2.62
CA ALA A 111 -24.13 3.98 -2.24
C ALA A 111 -23.70 5.05 -3.24
N ARG A 112 -22.50 4.90 -3.84
CA ARG A 112 -21.89 5.79 -4.84
C ARG A 112 -21.92 7.24 -4.37
N LYS A 113 -21.56 7.46 -3.11
CA LYS A 113 -21.57 8.77 -2.45
C LYS A 113 -20.22 9.49 -2.58
N LEU A 114 -19.14 8.75 -2.84
CA LEU A 114 -17.82 9.36 -3.00
C LEU A 114 -17.78 10.24 -4.25
N PRO A 115 -17.18 11.44 -4.17
CA PRO A 115 -16.99 12.28 -5.34
C PRO A 115 -15.97 11.63 -6.28
N LEU A 116 -16.34 11.47 -7.54
CA LEU A 116 -15.47 10.90 -8.57
C LEU A 116 -14.77 12.01 -9.37
N LEU A 117 -13.56 11.72 -9.84
CA LEU A 117 -12.87 12.57 -10.80
C LEU A 117 -13.63 12.54 -12.13
N GLY A 118 -14.10 13.69 -12.60
CA GLY A 118 -15.03 13.80 -13.73
C GLY A 118 -16.52 13.82 -13.36
N GLY A 119 -16.85 13.68 -12.06
CA GLY A 119 -18.20 13.84 -11.51
C GLY A 119 -19.24 12.88 -12.09
N ASN A 120 -20.47 13.34 -12.31
CA ASN A 120 -21.59 12.52 -12.76
C ASN A 120 -21.45 11.96 -14.20
N LYS A 121 -20.38 12.30 -14.93
CA LYS A 121 -20.13 11.81 -16.29
C LYS A 121 -19.39 10.47 -16.31
N VAL A 122 -18.78 10.10 -15.18
CA VAL A 122 -18.07 8.82 -15.04
C VAL A 122 -18.90 7.84 -14.24
N TYR A 123 -18.71 6.55 -14.50
CA TYR A 123 -19.33 5.49 -13.70
C TYR A 123 -18.37 5.08 -12.59
N HIS A 124 -18.94 4.54 -11.50
CA HIS A 124 -18.16 4.09 -10.36
C HIS A 124 -17.56 2.69 -10.63
N ASP A 125 -16.25 2.53 -10.49
CA ASP A 125 -15.54 1.32 -10.93
C ASP A 125 -15.95 0.11 -10.12
N TRP A 126 -15.86 0.20 -8.80
CA TRP A 126 -16.25 -0.91 -7.91
C TRP A 126 -17.73 -1.25 -7.99
N HIS A 127 -18.61 -0.29 -8.32
CA HIS A 127 -20.00 -0.61 -8.65
C HIS A 127 -20.08 -1.52 -9.86
N TYR A 128 -19.40 -1.15 -10.95
CA TYR A 128 -19.36 -1.97 -12.16
C TYR A 128 -18.75 -3.35 -11.91
N LEU A 129 -17.59 -3.41 -11.24
CA LEU A 129 -16.85 -4.66 -10.99
C LEU A 129 -17.67 -5.64 -10.15
N LEU A 130 -18.18 -5.19 -9.00
CA LEU A 130 -18.94 -6.07 -8.11
C LEU A 130 -20.30 -6.47 -8.70
N ASN A 131 -20.93 -5.58 -9.48
CA ASN A 131 -22.15 -5.92 -10.20
C ASN A 131 -21.89 -6.98 -11.28
N LYS A 132 -20.79 -6.88 -12.02
CA LYS A 132 -20.39 -7.90 -13.01
C LYS A 132 -20.06 -9.26 -12.37
N LEU A 133 -19.55 -9.25 -11.15
CA LEU A 133 -19.27 -10.46 -10.38
C LEU A 133 -20.49 -11.02 -9.62
N GLY A 134 -21.62 -10.32 -9.62
CA GLY A 134 -22.84 -10.75 -8.90
C GLY A 134 -22.73 -10.65 -7.37
N ILE A 135 -21.79 -9.87 -6.85
CA ILE A 135 -21.51 -9.75 -5.41
C ILE A 135 -21.64 -8.30 -4.90
N LEU A 136 -22.40 -7.46 -5.62
CA LEU A 136 -22.57 -6.05 -5.28
C LEU A 136 -23.11 -5.84 -3.85
N ASP A 137 -23.98 -6.72 -3.36
CA ASP A 137 -24.50 -6.67 -1.99
C ASP A 137 -23.44 -6.87 -0.91
N TYR A 138 -22.30 -7.47 -1.26
CA TYR A 138 -21.16 -7.72 -0.37
C TYR A 138 -20.08 -6.62 -0.45
N CYS A 139 -20.39 -5.44 -1.02
CA CYS A 139 -19.41 -4.36 -1.19
C CYS A 139 -18.69 -3.94 0.10
N GLN A 140 -19.40 -3.91 1.24
CA GLN A 140 -18.79 -3.62 2.54
C GLN A 140 -17.80 -4.72 2.98
N ALA A 141 -18.13 -5.99 2.75
CA ALA A 141 -17.23 -7.10 3.05
C ALA A 141 -15.95 -7.06 2.20
N VAL A 142 -16.07 -6.66 0.93
CA VAL A 142 -14.90 -6.41 0.06
C VAL A 142 -14.06 -5.27 0.61
N GLY A 143 -14.68 -4.16 1.04
CA GLY A 143 -13.98 -3.05 1.68
C GLY A 143 -13.21 -3.49 2.94
N PHE A 144 -13.83 -4.31 3.80
CA PHE A 144 -13.17 -4.87 4.97
C PHE A 144 -12.01 -5.80 4.60
N LEU A 145 -12.14 -6.61 3.55
CA LEU A 145 -11.05 -7.47 3.09
C LEU A 145 -9.81 -6.65 2.74
N PHE A 146 -9.98 -5.53 2.03
CA PHE A 146 -8.89 -4.59 1.75
C PHE A 146 -8.31 -3.97 3.01
N PHE A 147 -9.16 -3.51 3.93
CA PHE A 147 -8.72 -2.91 5.19
C PHE A 147 -7.91 -3.88 6.06
N TYR A 148 -8.36 -5.12 6.23
CA TYR A 148 -7.61 -6.12 6.99
C TYR A 148 -6.33 -6.58 6.28
N SER A 149 -6.34 -6.62 4.94
CA SER A 149 -5.13 -6.83 4.16
C SER A 149 -4.11 -5.70 4.39
N ALA A 150 -4.57 -4.44 4.47
CA ALA A 150 -3.72 -3.31 4.79
C ALA A 150 -3.08 -3.45 6.19
N ILE A 151 -3.86 -3.88 7.20
CA ILE A 151 -3.33 -4.15 8.54
C ILE A 151 -2.25 -5.24 8.49
N ALA A 152 -2.48 -6.33 7.77
CA ALA A 152 -1.47 -7.37 7.61
C ALA A 152 -0.18 -6.84 6.95
N VAL A 153 -0.31 -6.01 5.92
CA VAL A 153 0.82 -5.35 5.24
C VAL A 153 1.58 -4.41 6.19
N LEU A 154 0.89 -3.63 7.04
CA LEU A 154 1.53 -2.78 8.06
C LEU A 154 2.33 -3.61 9.05
N ILE A 155 1.76 -4.72 9.53
CA ILE A 155 2.45 -5.64 10.45
C ILE A 155 3.72 -6.18 9.79
N ILE A 156 3.64 -6.61 8.52
CA ILE A 156 4.81 -7.05 7.73
C ILE A 156 5.86 -5.93 7.66
N GLY A 157 5.44 -4.70 7.38
CA GLY A 157 6.33 -3.53 7.36
C GLY A 157 7.03 -3.26 8.69
N ILE A 158 6.35 -3.48 9.83
CA ILE A 158 6.96 -3.34 11.16
C ILE A 158 8.00 -4.43 11.43
N ILE A 159 7.74 -5.68 11.02
CA ILE A 159 8.60 -6.83 11.31
C ILE A 159 9.69 -7.09 10.25
N ILE A 160 9.77 -6.28 9.20
CA ILE A 160 10.80 -6.37 8.15
C ILE A 160 12.26 -6.51 8.68
N PRO A 161 12.67 -5.91 9.81
CA PRO A 161 14.01 -6.15 10.36
C PRO A 161 14.32 -7.61 10.70
N LEU A 162 13.30 -8.47 10.87
CA LEU A 162 13.49 -9.92 11.04
C LEU A 162 13.93 -10.62 9.75
N VAL A 163 13.56 -10.06 8.60
CA VAL A 163 13.81 -10.64 7.27
C VAL A 163 15.13 -10.11 6.69
N ILE A 164 15.35 -8.80 6.80
CA ILE A 164 16.55 -8.14 6.24
C ILE A 164 17.51 -7.78 7.37
N LYS A 165 18.58 -8.59 7.49
CA LYS A 165 19.70 -8.30 8.39
C LYS A 165 20.64 -7.31 7.72
N ASN A 166 21.08 -6.29 8.48
CA ASN A 166 22.16 -5.41 8.04
C ASN A 166 23.47 -6.21 8.03
N TYR A 167 24.25 -6.07 6.96
CA TYR A 167 25.62 -6.57 6.92
C TYR A 167 26.53 -5.57 7.62
N LYS A 168 27.48 -6.05 8.43
CA LYS A 168 28.58 -5.20 8.91
C LYS A 168 29.37 -4.73 7.69
N GLU A 169 29.56 -3.42 7.55
CA GLU A 169 30.68 -2.92 6.76
C GLU A 169 31.94 -3.38 7.49
N SER A 170 32.72 -4.24 6.83
CA SER A 170 34.07 -4.53 7.28
C SER A 170 34.96 -3.41 6.74
N ASP A 171 35.60 -2.67 7.63
CA ASP A 171 36.77 -1.87 7.26
C ASP A 171 37.84 -2.86 6.79
N ILE A 172 37.92 -3.06 5.48
CA ILE A 172 39.05 -3.76 4.89
C ILE A 172 40.14 -2.71 4.83
N GLU A 173 41.06 -2.73 5.81
CA GLU A 173 42.36 -2.11 5.64
C GLU A 173 43.03 -2.79 4.45
N MET A 174 42.88 -2.18 3.27
CA MET A 174 43.67 -2.56 2.11
C MET A 174 45.08 -2.05 2.36
N ASN A 175 45.91 -2.90 2.96
CA ASN A 175 47.35 -2.73 2.93
C ASN A 175 47.82 -2.89 1.48
N LEU A 176 47.74 -1.79 0.72
CA LEU A 176 48.39 -1.59 -0.57
C LEU A 176 49.59 -0.67 -0.37
#